data_AF-A0A2K6FWR9-F1
#
_entry.id   AF-A0A2K6FWR9-F1
#
_cell.length_a   1.000
_cell.length_b   1.000
_cell.length_c   1.000
_cell.angle_alpha   90.00
_cell.angle_beta   90.00
_cell.angle_gamma   90.00
#
_symmetry.space_group_name_H-M   'P 1'
#
loop_
_entity.id
_entity.type
_entity.pdbx_description
1 polymer ?
#
loop_
_entity_poly.entity_id
_entity_poly.type
_entity_poly.pdbx_seq_one_letter_code
_entity_poly.pdbx_strand_id
1 'polypeptide(L)'
;MSIFTPTNQIRLTNVAVVRMKRAGKRFEIACYKNKVVGWRSGVEKDLDEVLQTHSVFVNVSKGQVAKKEDLISAFGTDDQTEICSCLYFETLSEV
;
A
#
# COMPACT_ATOMS: atom_id res chain seq x y z
N MET A 1 -30.71 24.23 -0.14
CA MET A 1 -30.54 22.89 0.47
C MET A 1 -29.17 22.40 0.11
N SER A 2 -28.20 22.50 1.01
CA SER A 2 -26.81 22.05 0.76
C SER A 2 -26.48 21.03 1.84
N ILE A 3 -26.42 19.76 1.43
CA ILE A 3 -26.22 18.62 2.31
C ILE A 3 -24.77 18.69 2.82
N PHE A 4 -24.62 19.17 4.04
CA PHE A 4 -23.40 19.16 4.85
C PHE A 4 -23.37 17.83 5.62
N THR A 5 -23.33 16.70 4.92
CA THR A 5 -23.02 15.44 5.59
C THR A 5 -21.55 15.48 5.97
N PRO A 6 -21.16 14.98 7.16
CA PRO A 6 -19.75 14.85 7.48
C PRO A 6 -19.18 13.93 6.40
N THR A 7 -18.36 14.49 5.52
CA THR A 7 -17.58 13.72 4.56
C THR A 7 -16.92 12.64 5.40
N ASN A 8 -17.28 11.38 5.15
CA ASN A 8 -16.71 10.22 5.84
C ASN A 8 -15.25 10.13 5.42
N GLN A 9 -14.45 11.04 5.93
CA GLN A 9 -13.03 11.16 5.67
C GLN A 9 -12.44 10.10 6.58
N ILE A 10 -12.30 8.90 6.02
CA ILE A 10 -11.68 7.75 6.66
C ILE A 10 -10.27 8.20 7.06
N ARG A 11 -10.13 8.63 8.32
CA ARG A 11 -8.83 9.01 8.86
C ARG A 11 -8.10 7.71 9.12
N LEU A 12 -7.29 7.31 8.16
CA LEU A 12 -6.27 6.27 8.28
C LEU A 12 -5.20 6.79 9.28
N THR A 13 -5.54 6.88 10.57
CA THR A 13 -4.69 7.53 11.60
C THR A 13 -3.51 6.69 12.03
N ASN A 14 -3.56 5.37 11.85
CA ASN A 14 -2.57 4.41 12.38
C ASN A 14 -1.93 3.55 11.29
N VAL A 15 -1.73 4.13 10.12
CA VAL A 15 -1.27 3.40 8.92
C VAL A 15 0.05 4.00 8.46
N ALA A 16 1.04 3.15 8.25
CA ALA A 16 2.22 3.47 7.49
C ALA A 16 1.86 3.41 6.00
N VAL A 17 2.17 4.49 5.28
CA VAL A 17 2.09 4.47 3.82
C VAL A 17 3.49 4.20 3.30
N VAL A 18 3.66 3.07 2.63
CA VAL A 18 4.87 2.78 1.88
C VAL A 18 4.68 3.29 0.46
N ARG A 19 5.64 4.08 -0.02
CA ARG A 19 5.61 4.72 -1.33
C ARG A 19 6.77 4.21 -2.17
N MET A 20 6.49 3.86 -3.41
CA MET A 20 7.48 3.41 -4.38
C MET A 20 7.22 4.07 -5.73
N LYS A 21 8.29 4.32 -6.49
CA LYS A 21 8.20 4.83 -7.86
C LYS A 21 8.80 3.81 -8.81
N ARG A 22 7.97 3.21 -9.67
CA ARG A 22 8.39 2.19 -10.65
C ARG A 22 7.70 2.43 -11.98
N ALA A 23 8.39 2.15 -13.09
CA ALA A 23 7.88 2.36 -14.46
C ALA A 23 7.26 3.76 -14.70
N GLY A 24 7.83 4.80 -14.09
CA GLY A 24 7.34 6.18 -14.22
C GLY A 24 6.06 6.51 -13.43
N LYS A 25 5.45 5.54 -12.74
CA LYS A 25 4.26 5.71 -11.89
C LYS A 25 4.62 5.64 -10.41
N ARG A 26 3.76 6.21 -9.58
CA ARG A 26 3.86 6.18 -8.13
C ARG A 26 2.85 5.19 -7.59
N PHE A 27 3.30 4.29 -6.74
CA PHE A 27 2.49 3.30 -6.07
C PHE A 27 2.65 3.47 -4.57
N GLU A 28 1.54 3.34 -3.87
CA GLU A 28 1.41 3.52 -2.44
C GLU A 28 0.62 2.34 -1.88
N ILE A 29 1.09 1.79 -0.79
CA ILE A 29 0.39 0.73 -0.05
C ILE A 29 0.18 1.17 1.39
N ALA A 30 -0.95 0.72 1.95
CA ALA A 30 -1.35 0.97 3.31
C ALA A 30 -1.01 -0.25 4.17
N CYS A 31 -0.08 -0.10 5.11
CA CYS A 31 0.36 -1.15 6.02
C CYS A 31 0.45 -0.63 7.46
N TYR A 32 0.44 -1.54 8.44
CA TYR A 32 0.47 -1.14 9.85
C TYR A 32 1.89 -0.83 10.32
N LYS A 33 2.08 0.36 10.90
CA LYS A 33 3.40 0.88 11.32
C LYS A 33 4.11 0.00 12.35
N ASN A 34 3.36 -0.62 13.26
CA ASN A 34 3.91 -1.50 14.30
C ASN A 34 4.47 -2.82 13.74
N LYS A 35 3.93 -3.30 12.61
CA LYS A 35 4.29 -4.58 11.99
C LYS A 35 5.55 -4.50 11.12
N VAL A 36 5.92 -3.29 10.64
CA VAL A 36 7.15 -3.08 9.84
C VAL A 36 8.42 -3.42 10.59
N VAL A 37 8.45 -3.15 11.90
CA VAL A 37 9.59 -3.47 12.76
C VAL A 37 9.65 -4.98 13.07
N GLY A 38 8.49 -5.63 13.20
CA GLY A 38 8.36 -7.08 13.40
C GLY A 38 8.87 -7.89 12.21
N TRP A 39 8.61 -7.42 10.99
CA TRP A 39 9.13 -8.04 9.76
C TRP A 39 10.66 -7.96 9.67
N ARG A 40 11.25 -6.80 10.01
CA ARG A 40 12.72 -6.65 10.10
C ARG A 40 13.34 -7.57 11.15
N SER A 41 12.61 -7.87 12.22
CA SER A 41 13.05 -8.80 13.26
C SER A 41 12.80 -10.27 12.91
N GLY A 42 12.16 -10.57 11.77
CA GLY A 42 11.85 -11.93 11.32
C GLY A 42 10.79 -12.65 12.15
N VAL A 43 10.01 -11.91 12.95
CA VAL A 43 9.09 -12.47 13.96
C VAL A 43 7.73 -12.85 13.35
N GLU A 44 7.28 -12.16 12.31
CA GLU A 44 5.98 -12.39 11.68
C GLU A 44 6.15 -12.45 10.15
N LYS A 45 5.58 -13.49 9.51
CA LYS A 45 5.69 -13.75 8.06
C LYS A 45 4.36 -13.59 7.31
N ASP A 46 3.30 -13.20 8.00
CA ASP A 46 1.96 -13.13 7.45
C ASP A 46 1.66 -11.73 6.90
N LEU A 47 1.68 -11.62 5.57
CA LEU A 47 1.37 -10.39 4.83
C LEU A 47 -0.04 -9.85 5.17
N ASP A 48 -1.00 -10.73 5.42
CA ASP A 48 -2.37 -10.40 5.82
C ASP A 48 -2.44 -9.62 7.15
N GLU A 49 -1.51 -9.84 8.08
CA GLU A 49 -1.47 -9.09 9.35
C GLU A 49 -0.71 -7.76 9.25
N VAL A 50 0.16 -7.62 8.25
CA VAL A 50 0.96 -6.41 8.03
C VAL A 50 0.21 -5.40 7.16
N LEU A 51 -0.53 -5.89 6.16
CA LEU A 51 -1.25 -5.08 5.19
C LEU A 51 -2.65 -4.77 5.71
N GLN A 52 -3.08 -3.51 5.57
CA GLN A 52 -4.46 -3.16 5.89
C GLN A 52 -5.43 -3.55 4.76
N THR A 53 -4.94 -3.55 3.53
CA THR A 53 -5.71 -3.93 2.34
C THR A 53 -4.74 -4.47 1.31
N HIS A 54 -5.12 -5.56 0.65
CA HIS A 54 -4.36 -6.16 -0.44
C HIS A 54 -4.52 -5.39 -1.75
N SER A 55 -4.64 -4.06 -1.69
CA SER A 55 -4.85 -3.23 -2.87
C SER A 55 -3.79 -2.16 -2.94
N VAL A 56 -3.20 -2.05 -4.12
CA VAL A 56 -2.19 -1.05 -4.42
C VAL A 56 -2.90 0.23 -4.84
N PHE A 57 -2.58 1.31 -4.16
CA PHE A 57 -3.10 2.64 -4.46
C PHE A 57 -2.05 3.43 -5.25
N VAL A 58 -2.48 4.33 -6.11
CA VAL A 58 -1.63 5.41 -6.65
C VAL A 58 -1.55 6.54 -5.65
N ASN A 59 -2.61 6.73 -4.86
CA ASN A 59 -2.68 7.73 -3.81
C ASN A 59 -3.62 7.26 -2.69
N VAL A 60 -3.06 6.89 -1.54
CA VAL A 60 -3.84 6.44 -0.38
C VAL A 60 -4.66 7.58 0.20
N SER A 61 -4.14 8.81 0.18
CA SER A 61 -4.86 9.99 0.70
C SER A 61 -6.10 10.33 -0.12
N LYS A 62 -6.11 10.00 -1.42
CA LYS A 62 -7.23 10.21 -2.34
C LYS A 62 -8.07 8.93 -2.57
N GLY A 63 -7.64 7.78 -2.05
CA GLY A 63 -8.27 6.48 -2.33
C GLY A 63 -8.19 6.05 -3.81
N GLN A 64 -7.21 6.56 -4.57
CA GLN A 64 -7.04 6.16 -5.98
C GLN A 64 -6.33 4.81 -6.06
N VAL A 65 -7.03 3.78 -6.52
CA VAL A 65 -6.49 2.43 -6.75
C VAL A 65 -5.71 2.40 -8.06
N ALA A 66 -4.59 1.66 -8.09
CA ALA A 66 -3.82 1.44 -9.31
C ALA A 66 -4.57 0.54 -10.30
N LYS A 67 -4.50 0.86 -11.59
CA LYS A 67 -5.09 0.01 -12.62
C LYS A 67 -4.24 -1.23 -12.85
N LYS A 68 -4.89 -2.33 -13.22
CA LYS A 68 -4.21 -3.59 -13.58
C LYS A 68 -3.17 -3.42 -14.68
N GLU A 69 -3.45 -2.58 -15.69
CA GLU A 69 -2.51 -2.26 -16.77
C GLU A 69 -1.22 -1.62 -16.26
N ASP A 70 -1.33 -0.74 -15.24
CA ASP A 70 -0.20 -0.06 -14.62
C ASP A 70 0.62 -1.03 -13.77
N LEU A 71 -0.08 -1.92 -13.07
CA LEU A 71 0.50 -2.96 -12.23
C LEU A 71 1.30 -3.96 -13.07
N ILE A 72 0.73 -4.47 -14.16
CA ILE A 72 1.43 -5.36 -15.10
C ILE A 72 2.62 -4.65 -15.74
N SER A 73 2.48 -3.38 -16.12
CA SER A 73 3.59 -2.61 -16.71
C SER A 73 4.74 -2.36 -15.72
N ALA A 74 4.45 -2.26 -14.43
CA ALA A 74 5.44 -1.94 -13.40
C ALA A 74 6.04 -3.20 -12.73
N PHE A 75 5.21 -4.21 -12.46
CA PHE A 75 5.54 -5.41 -11.71
C PHE A 75 5.50 -6.69 -12.54
N GLY A 76 4.92 -6.67 -13.74
CA GLY A 76 4.77 -7.86 -14.58
C GLY A 76 3.68 -8.83 -14.13
N THR A 77 2.97 -8.51 -13.04
CA THR A 77 1.86 -9.31 -12.48
C THR A 77 0.64 -8.43 -12.24
N ASP A 78 -0.56 -9.01 -12.22
CA ASP A 78 -1.80 -8.34 -11.80
C ASP A 78 -2.26 -8.74 -10.39
N ASP A 79 -1.54 -9.64 -9.73
CA ASP A 79 -1.82 -10.09 -8.37
C ASP A 79 -1.43 -9.02 -7.35
N GLN A 80 -2.45 -8.36 -6.79
CA GLN A 80 -2.24 -7.26 -5.85
C GLN A 80 -1.49 -7.70 -4.57
N THR A 81 -1.68 -8.94 -4.14
CA THR A 81 -0.99 -9.52 -2.97
C THR A 81 0.52 -9.66 -3.21
N GLU A 82 0.91 -10.20 -4.37
CA GLU A 82 2.32 -10.31 -4.76
C GLU A 82 2.96 -8.93 -4.90
N ILE A 83 2.24 -7.98 -5.50
CA ILE A 83 2.73 -6.62 -5.67
C ILE A 83 2.91 -5.92 -4.34
N CYS A 84 1.97 -6.05 -3.40
CA CYS A 84 2.11 -5.52 -2.05
C CYS A 84 3.38 -6.07 -1.38
N SER A 85 3.62 -7.38 -1.47
CA SER A 85 4.82 -8.00 -0.93
C SER A 85 6.09 -7.48 -1.60
N CYS A 86 6.12 -7.45 -2.94
CA CYS A 86 7.26 -6.96 -3.72
C CYS A 86 7.60 -5.50 -3.38
N LEU A 87 6.60 -4.62 -3.35
CA LEU A 87 6.75 -3.20 -3.05
C LEU A 87 7.26 -2.98 -1.61
N TYR A 88 6.78 -3.81 -0.68
CA TYR A 88 7.22 -3.80 0.70
C TYR A 88 8.68 -4.26 0.86
N PHE A 89 9.07 -5.36 0.20
CA PHE A 89 10.45 -5.85 0.19
C PHE A 89 11.42 -4.88 -0.47
N GLU A 90 11.05 -4.29 -1.61
CA GLU A 90 11.91 -3.35 -2.34
C GLU A 90 12.16 -2.08 -1.50
N THR A 91 11.13 -1.59 -0.81
CA THR A 91 11.29 -0.47 0.15
C THR A 91 12.23 -0.80 1.30
N LEU A 92 12.20 -2.04 1.82
CA LEU A 92 13.10 -2.45 2.91
C LEU A 92 14.57 -2.52 2.46
N SER A 93 14.83 -2.74 1.17
CA SER A 93 16.17 -2.79 0.60
C SER A 93 16.82 -1.41 0.40
N GLU A 94 16.02 -0.36 0.27
CA GLU A 94 16.49 1.03 0.09
C GLU A 94 16.77 1.79 1.41
N VAL A 95 16.50 1.19 2.58
CA VAL A 95 16.63 1.83 3.91
C VAL A 95 17.61 1.10 4.81
#